data_AF-A0A0G1XMA7-F1
#
_entry.id   AF-A0A0G1XMA7-F1
#
_cell.length_a   1.000
_cell.length_b   1.000
_cell.length_c   1.000
_cell.angle_alpha   90.00
_cell.angle_beta   90.00
_cell.angle_gamma   90.00
#
_symmetry.space_group_name_H-M   'P 1'
#
loop_
_entity.id
_entity.type
_entity.pdbx_description
1 polymer ?
#
loop_
_entity_poly.entity_id
_entity_poly.type
_entity_poly.pdbx_seq_one_letter_code
_entity_poly.pdbx_strand_id
1 'polypeptide(L)' 'MHAADVEIPDIRAGLAFVVAALIAKGTSTLTGVEHLERGYERLEEKLRGIGAQIERQHTPVVAKAMPSEAVKKA' A
#
# COMPACT_ATOMS: atom_id res chain seq x y z
N MET A 1 -3.46 -11.92 -7.48
CA MET A 1 -3.48 -10.85 -6.46
C MET A 1 -4.07 -9.60 -7.10
N HIS A 2 -5.10 -9.04 -6.48
CA HIS A 2 -5.73 -7.78 -6.89
C HIS A 2 -5.33 -6.70 -5.88
N ALA A 3 -5.37 -5.44 -6.31
CA ALA A 3 -5.11 -4.33 -5.43
C ALA A 3 -6.15 -4.22 -4.29
N ALA A 4 -5.70 -3.72 -3.15
CA ALA A 4 -6.53 -3.53 -1.96
C ALA A 4 -6.01 -2.35 -1.14
N ASP A 5 -6.89 -1.77 -0.32
CA ASP A 5 -6.48 -0.84 0.71
C ASP A 5 -6.20 -1.61 2.00
N VAL A 6 -5.00 -1.44 2.55
CA VAL A 6 -4.49 -2.25 3.66
C VAL A 6 -3.77 -1.36 4.66
N GLU A 7 -4.05 -1.57 5.95
CA GLU A 7 -3.31 -0.96 7.05
C GLU A 7 -2.14 -1.86 7.46
N ILE A 8 -0.96 -1.27 7.59
CA ILE A 8 0.26 -1.95 8.02
C ILE A 8 0.21 -2.12 9.54
N PRO A 9 0.24 -3.35 10.09
CA PRO A 9 0.12 -3.57 11.54
C PRO A 9 1.46 -3.43 12.28
N ASP A 10 2.58 -3.64 11.57
CA ASP A 10 3.92 -3.57 12.13
C ASP A 10 5.00 -3.45 11.04
N ILE A 11 6.24 -3.23 11.47
CA ILE A 11 7.40 -3.04 10.59
C ILE A 11 7.71 -4.24 9.68
N ARG A 12 7.57 -5.48 10.17
CA ARG A 12 7.90 -6.70 9.40
C ARG A 12 6.80 -7.01 8.40
N ALA A 13 5.55 -6.94 8.83
CA ALA A 13 4.39 -7.11 7.95
C ALA A 13 4.33 -6.01 6.88
N GLY A 14 4.73 -4.78 7.23
CA GLY A 14 4.68 -3.64 6.32
C GLY A 14 5.47 -3.85 5.04
N LEU A 15 6.71 -4.35 5.12
CA LEU A 15 7.52 -4.57 3.92
C LEU A 15 6.91 -5.67 3.04
N ALA A 16 6.36 -6.72 3.64
CA ALA A 16 5.66 -7.77 2.90
C ALA A 16 4.44 -7.20 2.15
N PHE A 17 3.67 -6.31 2.76
CA PHE A 17 2.55 -5.64 2.10
C PHE A 17 2.98 -4.70 0.98
N VAL A 18 4.09 -3.96 1.14
CA VAL A 18 4.65 -3.15 0.06
C VAL A 18 5.01 -4.02 -1.15
N VAL A 19 5.69 -5.14 -0.93
CA VAL A 19 6.06 -6.05 -2.03
C VAL A 19 4.81 -6.67 -2.67
N ALA A 20 3.82 -7.08 -1.88
CA ALA A 20 2.57 -7.61 -2.40
C ALA A 20 1.81 -6.56 -3.24
N ALA A 21 1.76 -5.31 -2.78
CA ALA A 21 1.13 -4.20 -3.48
C ALA A 21 1.81 -3.90 -4.83
N LEU A 22 3.14 -3.99 -4.90
CA LEU A 22 3.90 -3.78 -6.15
C LEU A 22 3.63 -4.85 -7.22
N ILE A 23 3.22 -6.06 -6.82
CA ILE A 23 2.91 -7.17 -7.74
C ILE A 23 1.40 -7.25 -8.06
N ALA A 24 0.57 -6.58 -7.27
CA ALA A 24 -0.88 -6.62 -7.41
C ALA A 24 -1.36 -5.98 -8.71
N LYS A 25 -2.43 -6.54 -9.30
CA LYS A 25 -3.11 -5.89 -10.43
C LYS A 25 -3.96 -4.73 -9.93
N GLY A 26 -3.62 -3.51 -10.34
CA GLY A 26 -4.29 -2.26 -9.95
C GLY A 26 -3.44 -1.42 -9.01
N THR A 27 -4.04 -0.41 -8.37
CA THR A 27 -3.38 0.48 -7.42
C THR A 27 -3.82 0.15 -6.00
N SER A 28 -2.86 -0.20 -5.13
CA SER A 28 -3.12 -0.48 -3.70
C SER A 28 -2.78 0.74 -2.86
N THR A 29 -3.56 1.00 -1.82
CA THR A 29 -3.28 2.06 -0.84
C THR A 29 -2.82 1.43 0.46
N LEU A 30 -1.63 1.82 0.94
CA LEU A 30 -1.12 1.35 2.22
C LEU A 30 -1.15 2.49 3.25
N THR A 31 -1.79 2.26 4.39
CA THR A 31 -1.79 3.16 5.55
C THR A 31 -0.97 2.56 6.70
N GLY A 32 -0.67 3.32 7.75
CA GLY A 32 0.20 2.85 8.84
C GLY A 32 1.69 2.83 8.47
N VAL A 33 2.12 3.65 7.50
CA VAL A 33 3.49 3.67 6.99
C VAL A 33 4.52 4.16 8.02
N GLU A 34 4.09 4.80 9.10
CA GLU A 34 4.92 5.17 10.26
C GLU A 34 5.59 3.94 10.91
N HIS A 35 5.00 2.75 10.79
CA HIS A 35 5.61 1.52 11.26
C HIS A 35 6.87 1.16 10.44
N LEU A 36 6.91 1.51 9.16
CA LEU A 36 8.06 1.28 8.28
C LEU A 36 9.18 2.27 8.57
N GLU A 37 8.86 3.53 8.90
CA GLU A 37 9.84 4.56 9.20
C GLU A 37 10.77 4.19 10.38
N ARG A 38 10.31 3.32 11.28
CA ARG A 38 11.09 2.83 12.43
C ARG A 38 12.29 1.95 12.07
N GLY A 39 12.39 1.46 10.83
CA GLY A 39 13.56 0.67 10.42
C GLY A 39 13.84 0.63 8.92
N TYR A 40 13.05 1.34 8.11
CA TYR A 40 13.29 1.53 6.70
C TYR A 40 13.33 3.02 6.35
N GLU A 41 14.54 3.56 6.32
CA GLU A 41 14.78 4.95 5.93
C GLU A 41 14.57 5.14 4.42
N ARG A 42 13.73 6.12 4.05
CA ARG A 42 13.48 6.56 2.66
C ARG A 42 13.14 5.38 1.74
N LEU A 43 12.32 4.46 2.22
CA LEU A 43 11.99 3.21 1.53
C LEU A 43 11.41 3.47 0.13
N GLU A 44 10.47 4.40 0.02
CA GLU A 44 9.83 4.80 -1.23
C GLU A 44 10.82 5.35 -2.25
N GLU A 45 11.88 6.02 -1.80
CA GLU A 45 12.91 6.53 -2.71
C GLU A 45 13.82 5.41 -3.21
N LYS A 46 14.23 4.51 -2.32
CA LYS A 46 15.03 3.33 -2.68
C LYS A 46 14.28 2.42 -3.64
N LEU A 47 12.99 2.19 -3.39
CA LEU A 47 12.13 1.40 -4.27
C LEU A 47 11.93 2.08 -5.63
N ARG A 48 11.67 3.39 -5.67
CA ARG A 48 11.64 4.14 -6.95
C ARG A 48 12.96 4.07 -7.69
N GLY A 49 14.08 4.11 -6.99
CA GLY A 49 15.43 4.01 -7.56
C GLY A 49 15.69 2.69 -8.30
N ILE A 50 14.96 1.63 -7.97
CA ILE A 50 15.00 0.33 -8.67
C ILE A 50 13.82 0.14 -9.64
N GLY A 51 13.05 1.20 -9.92
CA GLY A 51 11.95 1.18 -10.90
C GLY A 51 10.56 0.87 -10.35
N ALA A 52 10.39 0.84 -9.02
CA ALA A 52 9.07 0.64 -8.43
C ALA A 52 8.15 1.86 -8.66
N GLN A 53 6.88 1.60 -9.01
CA GLN A 53 5.85 2.62 -9.11
C GLN A 53 5.17 2.79 -7.75
N ILE A 54 5.66 3.74 -6.95
CA ILE A 54 5.15 4.03 -5.61
C ILE A 54 5.20 5.54 -5.34
N GLU A 55 4.21 6.06 -4.63
CA GLU A 55 4.10 7.47 -4.26
C GLU A 55 3.62 7.61 -2.82
N ARG A 56 4.22 8.53 -2.07
CA ARG A 56 3.79 8.91 -0.71
C ARG A 56 2.74 10.01 -0.84
N GLN A 57 1.50 9.72 -0.42
CA GLN A 57 0.41 10.69 -0.41
C GLN A 57 0.27 11.30 0.99
N HIS A 58 0.32 12.63 1.10
CA HIS A 58 -0.01 13.37 2.33
C HIS A 58 -1.44 13.89 2.22
N THR A 59 -2.41 12.97 2.24
CA THR A 59 -3.83 13.35 2.30
C THR A 59 -4.39 12.90 3.64
N PRO A 60 -5.13 13.75 4.38
CA PRO A 60 -5.90 13.27 5.52
C PRO A 60 -6.81 12.16 5.01
N VAL A 61 -6.72 10.98 5.63
CA VAL A 61 -7.45 9.78 5.21
C VAL A 61 -8.94 10.03 5.39
N VAL A 62 -9.59 10.67 4.42
CA VAL A 62 -11.03 10.53 4.23
C VAL A 62 -11.16 9.12 3.70
N ALA A 63 -11.54 8.22 4.60
CA ALA A 63 -11.85 6.83 4.27
C ALA A 63 -12.80 6.82 3.07
N LYS A 64 -12.24 6.63 1.87
CA LYS A 64 -13.05 6.37 0.71
C LYS A 64 -13.55 4.95 0.94
N ALA A 65 -14.83 4.85 1.25
CA ALA A 65 -15.53 3.57 1.37
C ALA A 65 -15.12 2.70 0.18
N MET A 66 -14.58 1.51 0.47
CA MET A 66 -14.51 0.46 -0.53
C MET A 66 -15.94 0.21 -1.04
N PRO A 67 -16.19 0.17 -2.36
CA PRO A 67 -17.36 -0.54 -2.83
C PRO A 67 -17.14 -2.02 -2.54
N SER A 68 -17.70 -2.48 -1.43
CA SER A 68 -18.01 -3.90 -1.22
C SER A 68 -18.97 -4.32 -2.34
N GLU A 69 -18.57 -5.34 -3.11
CA GLU A 69 -19.41 -6.13 -4.00
C GLU A 69 -20.35 -5.39 -4.98
N ALA A 70 -19.91 -5.16 -6.22
CA ALA A 70 -20.84 -4.99 -7.33
C ALA A 70 -20.23 -5.35 -8.69
N VAL A 71 -19.67 -6.57 -8.86
CA VAL A 71 -19.58 -7.17 -10.21
C VAL A 71 -19.89 -8.66 -10.13
N LYS A 72 -21.14 -8.98 -10.49
CA LYS A 72 -21.70 -10.24 -11.01
C LYS A 72 -22.13 -11.33 -10.02
N LYS A 73 -23.44 -11.35 -9.74
CA LYS A 73 -24.28 -12.52 -10.02
C LYS A 73 -25.77 -12.14 -10.18
N ALA A 74 -26.39 -12.73 -11.21
CA ALA A 74 -27.80 -12.68 -11.63
C ALA A 74 -28.25 -11.43 -12.41
#